data_AF-A0A496W8D9-F1
#
_entry.id   AF-A0A496W8D9-F1
#
_cell.length_a   1.000
_cell.length_b   1.000
_cell.length_c   1.000
_cell.angle_alpha   90.00
_cell.angle_beta   90.00
_cell.angle_gamma   90.00
#
_symmetry.space_group_name_H-M   'P 1'
#
loop_
_entity.id
_entity.type
_entity.pdbx_description
1 polymer ?
#
loop_
_entity_poly.entity_id
_entity_poly.type
_entity_poly.pdbx_seq_one_letter_code
_entity_poly.pdbx_strand_id
1 'polypeptide(L)'
;MANQASEQVDTLESFFEETLPKMDRQFTSHDFFLKLLHGHQNEYVAALAAHQDKGTPFKDLHWALFQRLQKLEGKLIKKQQDDYPSQDIFGIASTTTLWRKV
;
A
#
# COMPACT_ATOMS: atom_id res chain seq x y z
N MET A 1 -3.28 -9.31 20.55
CA MET A 1 -3.45 -9.50 19.09
C MET A 1 -3.02 -8.27 18.27
N ALA A 2 -3.03 -7.04 18.81
CA ALA A 2 -2.56 -5.84 18.10
C ALA A 2 -1.09 -5.88 17.61
N ASN A 3 -0.23 -6.69 18.25
CA ASN A 3 1.19 -6.80 17.88
C ASN A 3 1.40 -7.48 16.52
N GLN A 4 0.58 -8.49 16.18
CA GLN A 4 0.76 -9.28 14.97
C GLN A 4 0.36 -8.52 13.70
N ALA A 5 -0.68 -7.68 13.78
CA ALA A 5 -1.05 -6.81 12.67
C ALA A 5 0.07 -5.81 12.32
N SER A 6 0.79 -5.28 13.31
CA SER A 6 1.95 -4.41 13.06
C SER A 6 3.09 -5.19 12.42
N GLU A 7 3.43 -6.37 12.94
CA GLU A 7 4.53 -7.20 12.43
C GLU A 7 4.34 -7.57 10.95
N GLN A 8 3.10 -7.87 10.54
CA GLN A 8 2.80 -8.18 9.13
C GLN A 8 2.89 -6.93 8.23
N VAL A 9 2.48 -5.76 8.74
CA VAL A 9 2.64 -4.49 8.02
C VAL A 9 4.12 -4.11 7.90
N ASP A 10 4.91 -4.29 8.96
CA ASP A 10 6.35 -4.04 8.95
C ASP A 10 7.07 -4.98 7.96
N THR A 11 6.61 -6.23 7.83
CA THR A 11 7.10 -7.18 6.82
C THR A 11 6.79 -6.67 5.40
N LEU A 12 5.56 -6.24 5.14
CA LEU A 12 5.19 -5.66 3.84
C LEU A 12 5.96 -4.36 3.53
N GLU A 13 6.22 -3.53 4.54
CA GLU A 13 7.02 -2.30 4.41
C GLU A 13 8.45 -2.62 3.94
N SER A 14 9.05 -3.72 4.38
CA SER A 14 10.39 -4.12 3.94
C SER A 14 10.47 -4.38 2.42
N PHE A 15 9.36 -4.78 1.80
CA PHE A 15 9.27 -4.98 0.35
C PHE A 15 9.01 -3.69 -0.43
N PHE A 16 8.82 -2.54 0.22
CA PHE A 16 8.59 -1.28 -0.47
C PHE A 16 9.81 -0.86 -1.28
N GLU A 17 11.01 -1.07 -0.73
CA GLU A 17 12.27 -0.77 -1.41
C GLU A 17 12.50 -1.65 -2.63
N GLU A 18 11.97 -2.88 -2.66
CA GLU A 18 12.01 -3.75 -3.83
C GLU A 18 10.90 -3.42 -4.86
N THR A 19 9.74 -2.99 -4.37
CA THR A 19 8.56 -2.71 -5.20
C THR A 19 8.67 -1.36 -5.90
N LEU A 20 9.12 -0.32 -5.21
CA LEU A 20 9.23 1.05 -5.74
C LEU A 20 10.08 1.14 -7.04
N PRO A 21 11.25 0.50 -7.17
CA PRO A 21 12.01 0.49 -8.42
C PRO A 21 11.21 -0.09 -9.60
N LYS A 22 10.36 -1.10 -9.35
CA LYS A 22 9.55 -1.80 -10.36
C LYS A 22 8.29 -1.03 -10.77
N MET A 23 7.96 0.07 -10.09
CA MET A 23 6.83 0.94 -10.45
C MET A 23 7.20 1.89 -11.59
N ASP A 24 6.21 2.45 -12.26
CA ASP A 24 6.41 3.56 -13.18
C ASP A 24 6.89 4.83 -12.47
N ARG A 25 7.36 5.82 -13.24
CA ARG A 25 7.81 7.11 -12.70
C ARG A 25 6.71 7.83 -11.92
N GLN A 26 5.46 7.66 -12.33
CA GLN A 26 4.26 8.10 -11.63
C GLN A 26 3.39 6.89 -11.38
N PHE A 27 2.82 6.80 -10.18
CA PHE A 27 1.96 5.68 -9.80
C PHE A 27 0.98 6.12 -8.71
N THR A 28 -0.16 5.45 -8.63
CA THR A 28 -1.14 5.70 -7.57
C THR A 28 -0.90 4.77 -6.38
N SER A 29 -1.41 5.12 -5.19
CA SER A 29 -1.32 4.20 -4.05
C SER A 29 -1.94 2.83 -4.35
N HIS A 30 -3.02 2.78 -5.14
CA HIS A 30 -3.62 1.51 -5.57
C HIS A 30 -2.70 0.71 -6.47
N ASP A 31 -2.05 1.33 -7.47
CA ASP A 31 -1.07 0.64 -8.32
C ASP A 31 0.06 0.05 -7.48
N PHE A 32 0.52 0.80 -6.47
CA PHE A 32 1.56 0.35 -5.56
C PHE A 32 1.11 -0.87 -4.75
N PHE A 33 -0.07 -0.81 -4.12
CA PHE A 33 -0.60 -1.93 -3.35
C PHE A 33 -0.90 -3.15 -4.22
N LEU A 34 -1.38 -2.96 -5.46
CA LEU A 34 -1.54 -4.03 -6.43
C LEU A 34 -0.20 -4.67 -6.76
N LYS A 35 0.84 -3.89 -7.04
CA LYS A 35 2.17 -4.42 -7.34
C LYS A 35 2.75 -5.19 -6.15
N LEU A 36 2.60 -4.65 -4.94
CA LEU A 36 3.02 -5.29 -3.70
C LEU A 36 2.27 -6.61 -3.48
N LEU A 37 0.94 -6.61 -3.63
CA LEU A 37 0.10 -7.81 -3.58
C LEU A 37 0.56 -8.85 -4.60
N HIS A 38 0.79 -8.46 -5.86
CA HIS A 38 1.23 -9.39 -6.89
C HIS A 38 2.61 -9.99 -6.63
N GLY A 39 3.52 -9.23 -6.01
CA GLY A 39 4.86 -9.71 -5.65
C GLY A 39 4.90 -10.57 -4.37
N HIS A 40 4.02 -10.28 -3.41
CA HIS A 40 4.06 -10.85 -2.05
C HIS A 40 2.66 -11.29 -1.59
N GLN A 41 2.02 -12.16 -2.37
CA GLN A 41 0.63 -12.58 -2.16
C GLN A 41 0.43 -13.23 -0.78
N ASN A 42 1.37 -14.08 -0.35
CA ASN A 42 1.26 -14.81 0.92
C ASN A 42 1.30 -13.85 2.11
N GLU A 43 2.24 -12.91 2.10
CA GLU A 43 2.43 -11.92 3.15
C GLU A 43 1.26 -10.93 3.18
N TYR A 44 0.75 -10.56 2.01
CA TYR A 44 -0.42 -9.70 1.91
C TYR A 44 -1.67 -10.38 2.49
N VAL A 45 -1.90 -11.65 2.16
CA VAL A 45 -3.01 -12.44 2.73
C VAL A 45 -2.84 -12.63 4.24
N ALA A 46 -1.63 -12.88 4.73
CA ALA A 46 -1.33 -12.97 6.15
C ALA A 46 -1.63 -11.65 6.88
N ALA A 47 -1.25 -10.52 6.27
CA ALA A 47 -1.55 -9.19 6.80
C ALA A 47 -3.06 -8.92 6.84
N LEU A 48 -3.82 -9.33 5.82
CA LEU A 48 -5.28 -9.23 5.82
C LEU A 48 -5.92 -10.08 6.92
N ALA A 49 -5.44 -11.33 7.09
CA ALA A 49 -5.93 -12.23 8.13
C ALA A 49 -5.69 -11.64 9.53
N ALA A 50 -4.55 -10.97 9.76
CA ALA A 50 -4.26 -10.28 11.02
C ALA A 50 -5.19 -9.08 11.30
N HIS A 51 -5.90 -8.56 10.29
CA HIS A 51 -6.87 -7.47 10.42
C HIS A 51 -8.33 -7.94 10.36
N GLN A 52 -8.59 -9.25 10.33
CA GLN A 52 -9.93 -9.82 10.18
C GLN A 52 -10.90 -9.40 11.31
N ASP A 53 -10.38 -9.20 12.52
CA ASP A 53 -11.19 -8.89 13.71
C ASP A 53 -11.91 -7.53 13.66
N LYS A 54 -11.48 -6.61 12.80
CA LYS A 54 -12.04 -5.26 12.70
C LYS A 54 -13.17 -5.11 11.69
N GLY A 55 -13.53 -6.19 10.97
CA GLY A 55 -14.62 -6.20 9.99
C GLY A 55 -14.30 -5.51 8.66
N THR A 56 -13.25 -4.69 8.59
CA THR A 56 -12.77 -4.05 7.34
C THR A 56 -11.27 -4.27 7.10
N PRO A 57 -10.81 -5.54 6.95
CA PRO A 57 -9.39 -5.88 6.90
C PRO A 57 -8.65 -5.18 5.75
N PHE A 58 -9.29 -5.06 4.57
CA PHE A 58 -8.71 -4.36 3.44
C PHE A 58 -8.47 -2.88 3.74
N LYS A 59 -9.51 -2.18 4.23
CA LYS A 59 -9.41 -0.74 4.50
C LYS A 59 -8.34 -0.43 5.54
N ASP A 60 -8.27 -1.23 6.60
CA ASP A 60 -7.31 -1.06 7.67
C ASP A 60 -5.87 -1.33 7.20
N LEU A 61 -5.66 -2.42 6.46
CA LEU A 61 -4.35 -2.73 5.88
C LEU A 61 -3.91 -1.65 4.88
N HIS A 62 -4.79 -1.22 3.98
CA HIS A 62 -4.49 -0.17 3.00
C HIS A 62 -4.15 1.14 3.69
N TRP A 63 -4.88 1.49 4.75
CA TRP A 63 -4.58 2.68 5.54
C TRP A 63 -3.22 2.57 6.22
N ALA A 64 -2.91 1.42 6.84
CA ALA A 64 -1.61 1.19 7.47
C ALA A 64 -0.45 1.28 6.47
N LEU A 65 -0.57 0.64 5.31
CA LEU A 65 0.43 0.69 4.24
C LEU A 65 0.56 2.10 3.66
N PHE A 66 -0.55 2.82 3.49
CA PHE A 66 -0.54 4.21 3.04
C PHE A 66 0.23 5.11 4.02
N GLN A 67 -0.01 4.96 5.33
CA GLN A 67 0.72 5.70 6.36
C GLN A 67 2.23 5.40 6.32
N ARG A 68 2.63 4.14 6.05
CA ARG A 68 4.05 3.80 5.85
C ARG A 68 4.61 4.41 4.57
N LEU A 69 3.85 4.35 3.46
CA LEU A 69 4.25 4.94 2.18
C LEU A 69 4.45 6.45 2.29
N GLN A 70 3.57 7.16 3.02
CA GLN A 70 3.71 8.59 3.29
C GLN A 70 5.03 8.94 3.99
N LYS A 71 5.60 8.06 4.82
CA LYS A 71 6.92 8.29 5.45
C LYS A 71 8.09 8.30 4.47
N LEU A 72 7.88 7.75 3.27
CA LEU A 72 8.85 7.77 2.17
C LEU A 72 8.71 9.05 1.31
N GLU A 73 7.67 9.85 1.54
CA GLU A 73 7.52 11.15 0.91
C GLU A 73 8.72 12.05 1.25
N GLY A 74 9.31 12.66 0.23
CA GLY A 74 10.50 13.52 0.37
C GLY A 74 11.81 12.76 0.42
N LYS A 75 11.78 11.42 0.49
CA LYS A 75 12.98 10.55 0.42
C LYS A 75 13.08 9.84 -0.93
N LEU A 76 12.08 9.03 -1.25
CA LEU A 76 12.06 8.17 -2.44
C LEU A 76 10.91 8.53 -3.39
N ILE A 77 9.84 9.09 -2.85
CA ILE A 77 8.65 9.46 -3.59
C ILE A 77 8.25 10.88 -3.23
N LYS A 78 7.53 11.54 -4.14
CA LYS A 78 6.98 12.87 -3.93
C LYS A 78 5.51 12.82 -4.26
N LYS A 79 4.69 13.39 -3.38
CA LYS A 79 3.27 13.57 -3.64
C LYS A 79 3.10 14.54 -4.81
N GLN A 80 2.27 14.18 -5.79
CA GLN A 80 1.97 15.07 -6.93
C GLN A 80 0.57 15.66 -6.81
N GLN A 81 -0.41 14.81 -6.52
CA GLN A 81 -1.81 15.20 -6.50
C GLN A 81 -2.57 14.33 -5.50
N ASP A 82 -3.42 14.97 -4.71
CA ASP A 82 -4.44 14.31 -3.91
C ASP A 82 -5.70 14.10 -4.76
N ASP A 83 -6.51 13.10 -4.42
CA ASP A 83 -7.78 12.78 -5.10
C ASP A 83 -7.68 12.46 -6.59
N TYR A 84 -6.60 11.80 -7.01
CA TYR A 84 -6.45 11.33 -8.39
C TYR A 84 -7.40 10.15 -8.66
N PRO A 85 -8.15 10.16 -9.78
CA PRO A 85 -9.04 9.05 -10.13
C PRO A 85 -8.25 7.78 -10.38
N SER A 86 -8.57 6.72 -9.63
CA SER A 86 -7.90 5.42 -9.69
C SER A 86 -8.92 4.31 -9.48
N GLN A 87 -8.61 3.10 -9.96
CA GLN A 87 -9.42 1.93 -9.65
C GLN A 87 -8.79 1.23 -8.46
N ASP A 88 -9.62 0.82 -7.50
CA ASP A 88 -9.15 -0.01 -6.40
C ASP A 88 -8.86 -1.45 -6.87
N ILE A 89 -8.43 -2.30 -5.92
CA ILE A 89 -8.13 -3.70 -6.20
C ILE A 89 -9.36 -4.53 -6.66
N PHE A 90 -10.58 -4.00 -6.48
CA PHE A 90 -11.84 -4.62 -6.90
C PHE A 90 -12.37 -4.03 -8.21
N GLY A 91 -11.62 -3.14 -8.87
CA GLY A 91 -12.03 -2.46 -10.10
C GLY A 91 -13.07 -1.35 -9.87
N ILE A 92 -13.28 -0.93 -8.62
CA ILE A 92 -14.22 0.13 -8.27
C ILE A 92 -13.50 1.47 -8.45
N ALA A 93 -14.14 2.37 -9.21
CA ALA A 93 -13.66 3.74 -9.37
C ALA A 93 -13.63 4.43 -8.01
N SER A 94 -12.45 4.92 -7.63
CA SER A 94 -12.18 5.60 -6.38
C SER A 94 -11.17 6.73 -6.61
N THR A 95 -10.85 7.47 -5.56
CA THR A 95 -9.80 8.50 -5.62
C THR A 95 -8.67 8.11 -4.69
N THR A 96 -7.44 8.38 -5.10
CA THR A 96 -6.25 8.09 -4.28
C THR A 96 -5.13 9.08 -4.60
N THR A 97 -4.09 9.05 -3.78
CA THR A 97 -2.94 9.92 -3.98
C THR A 97 -2.09 9.45 -5.16
N LEU A 98 -1.72 10.40 -6.03
CA LEU A 98 -0.74 10.22 -7.08
C LEU A 98 0.66 10.53 -6.55
N TRP A 99 1.54 9.55 -6.67
CA TRP A 99 2.94 9.61 -6.29
C TRP A 99 3.83 9.69 -7.52
N ARG A 100 5.02 10.26 -7.31
CA ARG A 100 6.10 10.28 -8.30
C ARG A 100 7.39 9.85 -7.65
N LYS A 101 8.14 8.96 -8.29
CA LYS A 101 9.48 8.60 -7.83
C LYS A 101 10.44 9.79 -7.98
N VAL A 102 11.30 9.99 -6.99
CA VAL A 102 12.35 11.03 -6.97
C VAL A 102 13.61 10.51 -7.65
#